data_AF-A0A925QVD3-F1
#
_entry.id   AF-A0A925QVD3-F1
#
_cell.length_a   1.000
_cell.length_b   1.000
_cell.length_c   1.000
_cell.angle_alpha   90.00
_cell.angle_beta   90.00
_cell.angle_gamma   90.00
#
_symmetry.space_group_name_H-M   'P 1'
#
loop_
_entity.id
_entity.type
_entity.pdbx_description
1 polymer ?
#
loop_
_entity_poly.entity_id
_entity_poly.type
_entity_poly.pdbx_seq_one_letter_code
_entity_poly.pdbx_strand_id
1 'polypeptide(L)'
;MIHLSEVVVRNDINVPRFIDRVKNDTTFYKAFRNLRVLGFTSLNDIRIVDKKGKLKAGLESKTRQLRTAECRTMEILEEKTAGDFYDKDGVHNYYT
;
A
#
# COMPACT_ATOMS: atom_id res chain seq x y z
N MET A 1 -21.74 2.28 3.26
CA MET A 1 -20.64 2.89 4.04
C MET A 1 -20.05 1.79 4.91
N ILE A 2 -18.76 1.47 4.77
CA ILE A 2 -18.10 0.42 5.57
C ILE A 2 -17.43 1.10 6.75
N HIS A 3 -17.89 0.78 7.96
CA HIS A 3 -17.34 1.32 9.20
C HIS A 3 -16.48 0.23 9.87
N LEU A 4 -15.20 0.53 10.13
CA LEU A 4 -14.34 -0.32 10.95
C LEU A 4 -14.52 0.07 12.42
N SER A 5 -14.48 -0.91 13.32
CA SER A 5 -14.56 -0.67 14.76
C SER A 5 -13.22 -0.11 15.26
N GLU A 6 -13.26 0.95 16.07
CA GLU A 6 -12.06 1.49 16.71
C GLU A 6 -11.50 0.49 17.74
N VAL A 7 -10.18 0.26 17.69
CA VAL A 7 -9.48 -0.61 18.66
C VAL A 7 -8.63 0.28 19.56
N VAL A 8 -9.06 0.45 20.81
CA VAL A 8 -8.31 1.18 21.85
C VAL A 8 -7.34 0.22 22.55
N VAL A 9 -6.04 0.44 22.37
CA VAL A 9 -5.00 -0.30 23.08
C VAL A 9 -4.70 0.41 24.41
N ARG A 10 -5.10 -0.19 25.54
CA ARG A 10 -4.77 0.31 26.89
C ARG A 10 -3.36 -0.14 27.27
N ASN A 11 -2.62 0.67 28.04
CA ASN A 11 -1.23 0.45 28.45
C ASN A 11 -0.96 -0.80 29.32
N ASP A 12 -1.98 -1.57 29.70
CA ASP A 12 -1.84 -2.86 30.39
C ASP A 12 -1.93 -4.02 29.37
N ILE A 13 -1.04 -4.01 28.38
CA ILE A 13 -1.06 -4.95 27.26
C ILE A 13 -0.62 -6.33 27.75
N ASN A 14 -1.59 -7.22 27.93
CA ASN A 14 -1.34 -8.66 28.01
C ASN A 14 -0.90 -9.16 26.61
N VAL A 15 0.41 -9.28 26.42
CA VAL A 15 1.03 -9.66 25.14
C VAL A 15 0.48 -10.99 24.58
N PRO A 16 0.35 -12.08 25.36
CA PRO A 16 -0.27 -13.32 24.88
C PRO A 16 -1.69 -13.11 24.34
N ARG A 17 -2.54 -12.37 25.06
CA ARG A 17 -3.92 -12.09 24.64
C ARG A 17 -3.98 -11.21 23.39
N PHE A 18 -3.06 -10.26 23.25
CA PHE A 18 -2.94 -9.45 22.05
C PHE A 18 -2.56 -10.32 20.84
N ILE A 19 -1.55 -11.19 20.98
CA ILE A 19 -1.13 -12.12 19.92
C ILE A 19 -2.29 -13.04 19.52
N ASP A 20 -2.99 -13.62 20.50
CA ASP A 20 -4.12 -14.50 20.22
C ASP A 20 -5.27 -13.77 19.52
N ARG A 21 -5.58 -12.54 19.95
CA ARG A 21 -6.55 -11.69 19.25
C ARG A 21 -6.11 -11.42 17.81
N VAL A 22 -4.87 -11.00 17.58
CA VAL A 22 -4.36 -10.72 16.22
C VAL A 22 -4.39 -11.98 15.34
N LYS A 23 -4.06 -13.15 15.90
CA LYS A 23 -4.12 -14.43 15.17
C LYS A 23 -5.54 -14.80 14.74
N ASN A 24 -6.53 -14.54 15.58
CA ASN A 24 -7.93 -14.90 15.33
C ASN A 24 -8.73 -13.78 14.64
N ASP A 25 -8.18 -12.56 14.56
CA ASP A 25 -8.85 -11.40 13.98
C ASP A 25 -8.78 -11.44 12.44
N THR A 26 -9.93 -11.66 11.81
CA THR A 26 -10.07 -11.67 10.35
C THR A 26 -10.34 -10.29 9.74
N THR A 27 -10.49 -9.24 10.56
CA THR A 27 -10.80 -7.88 10.09
C THR A 27 -9.64 -7.28 9.29
N PHE A 28 -8.39 -7.59 9.63
CA PHE A 28 -7.22 -7.23 8.82
C PHE A 28 -7.31 -7.85 7.43
N TYR A 29 -7.55 -9.16 7.34
CA TYR A 29 -7.75 -9.83 6.06
C TYR A 29 -8.93 -9.23 5.28
N LYS A 30 -10.05 -8.96 5.95
CA LYS A 30 -11.22 -8.30 5.37
C LYS A 30 -10.88 -6.90 4.82
N ALA A 31 -10.07 -6.11 5.53
CA ALA A 31 -9.63 -4.80 5.08
C ALA A 31 -8.82 -4.89 3.77
N PHE A 32 -7.88 -5.84 3.68
CA PHE A 32 -7.15 -6.09 2.42
C PHE A 32 -8.08 -6.54 1.28
N ARG A 33 -9.06 -7.41 1.57
CA ARG A 33 -10.06 -7.82 0.58
C ARG A 33 -10.93 -6.63 0.11
N ASN A 34 -11.24 -5.69 1.01
CA ASN A 34 -12.01 -4.50 0.68
C ASN A 34 -11.28 -3.56 -0.31
N LEU A 35 -9.94 -3.51 -0.30
CA LEU A 35 -9.17 -2.75 -1.31
C LEU A 35 -9.40 -3.23 -2.75
N ARG A 36 -10.00 -4.40 -2.95
CA ARG A 36 -10.41 -4.87 -4.28
C ARG A 36 -11.67 -4.17 -4.79
N VAL A 37 -12.60 -3.82 -3.90
CA VAL A 37 -13.96 -3.36 -4.23
C VAL A 37 -14.23 -1.91 -3.86
N LEU A 38 -13.35 -1.27 -3.09
CA LEU A 38 -13.43 0.13 -2.75
C LEU A 38 -12.44 0.97 -3.55
N GLY A 39 -12.80 2.23 -3.79
CA GLY A 39 -11.83 3.24 -4.18
C GLY A 39 -10.99 3.68 -2.97
N PHE A 40 -9.71 3.97 -3.20
CA PHE A 40 -8.77 4.41 -2.17
C PHE A 40 -7.64 5.25 -2.77
N THR A 41 -6.95 6.02 -1.93
CA THR A 41 -5.70 6.70 -2.32
C THR A 41 -4.52 5.92 -1.78
N SER A 42 -3.54 5.66 -2.64
CA SER A 42 -2.28 4.99 -2.31
C SER A 42 -1.15 6.00 -2.32
N LEU A 43 -0.27 5.91 -1.32
CA LEU A 43 1.03 6.55 -1.31
C LEU A 43 2.07 5.46 -1.47
N ASN A 44 2.91 5.56 -2.49
CA ASN A 44 3.91 4.56 -2.84
C ASN A 44 5.30 5.20 -2.74
N ASP A 45 6.23 4.50 -2.09
CA ASP A 45 7.66 4.81 -2.07
C ASP A 45 8.38 3.51 -2.43
N ILE A 46 8.85 3.43 -3.67
CA ILE A 46 9.59 2.29 -4.20
C ILE A 46 11.05 2.70 -4.30
N ARG A 47 11.93 1.90 -3.69
CA ARG A 47 13.38 2.14 -3.69
C ARG A 47 14.09 0.93 -4.25
N ILE A 48 14.80 1.14 -5.35
CA ILE A 48 15.71 0.15 -5.92
C ILE A 48 17.11 0.48 -5.45
N VAL A 49 17.73 -0.43 -4.71
CA VAL A 49 19.06 -0.27 -4.14
C VAL A 49 20.07 -1.23 -4.75
N ASP A 50 21.34 -0.84 -4.78
CA ASP A 50 22.43 -1.72 -5.15
C ASP A 50 22.79 -2.70 -4.02
N LYS A 51 23.76 -3.59 -4.26
CA LYS A 51 24.23 -4.57 -3.27
C LYS A 51 24.82 -3.93 -2.01
N LYS A 52 25.19 -2.65 -2.05
CA LYS A 52 25.73 -1.87 -0.93
C LYS A 52 24.64 -1.01 -0.25
N GLY A 53 23.38 -1.12 -0.67
CA GLY A 53 22.25 -0.37 -0.14
C GLY A 53 22.12 1.07 -0.66
N LYS A 54 22.92 1.47 -1.65
CA LYS A 54 22.82 2.81 -2.26
C LYS A 54 21.64 2.86 -3.22
N LEU A 55 20.87 3.96 -3.20
CA LEU A 55 19.76 4.18 -4.12
C LEU A 55 20.26 4.20 -5.58
N LYS A 56 19.71 3.29 -6.39
CA LYS A 56 19.94 3.20 -7.84
C LYS A 56 18.79 3.87 -8.61
N ALA A 57 17.56 3.59 -8.22
CA ALA A 57 16.35 4.18 -8.79
C ALA A 57 15.23 4.24 -7.74
N GLY A 58 14.21 5.06 -7.99
CA GLY A 58 13.06 5.11 -7.10
C GLY A 58 11.83 5.77 -7.71
N LEU A 59 10.69 5.52 -7.07
CA LEU A 59 9.39 6.09 -7.41
C LEU A 59 8.68 6.52 -6.13
N GLU A 60 8.38 7.80 -6.02
CA GLU A 60 7.44 8.33 -5.04
C GLU A 60 6.18 8.73 -5.78
N SER A 61 5.05 8.11 -5.46
CA SER A 61 3.80 8.43 -6.15
C SER A 61 2.58 8.44 -5.24
N LYS A 62 1.61 9.27 -5.61
CA LYS A 62 0.29 9.32 -5.02
C LYS A 62 -0.71 8.96 -6.09
N THR A 63 -1.38 7.82 -5.94
CA THR A 63 -2.35 7.33 -6.90
C THR A 63 -3.73 7.24 -6.26
N ARG A 64 -4.78 7.41 -7.08
CA ARG A 64 -6.17 7.24 -6.67
C ARG A 64 -6.77 6.10 -7.46
N GLN A 65 -7.18 5.06 -6.74
CA GLN A 65 -7.94 3.94 -7.27
C GLN A 65 -9.41 4.32 -7.22
N LEU A 66 -10.05 4.38 -8.38
CA LEU A 66 -11.47 4.66 -8.50
C LEU A 66 -12.21 3.35 -8.77
N ARG A 67 -13.38 3.20 -8.16
CA ARG A 67 -14.27 2.08 -8.39
C ARG A 67 -15.67 2.61 -8.68
N THR A 68 -16.15 2.36 -9.89
CA THR A 68 -17.51 2.70 -10.32
C THR A 68 -18.15 1.43 -10.83
N ALA A 69 -19.13 0.90 -10.10
CA ALA A 69 -19.71 -0.42 -10.32
C ALA A 69 -18.60 -1.50 -10.41
N GLU A 70 -18.56 -2.24 -11.51
CA GLU A 70 -17.58 -3.32 -11.73
C GLU A 70 -16.26 -2.83 -12.32
N CYS A 71 -16.18 -1.58 -12.78
CA CYS A 71 -14.99 -1.01 -13.39
C CYS A 71 -14.03 -0.43 -12.34
N ARG A 72 -12.73 -0.68 -12.54
CA ARG A 72 -11.64 -0.13 -11.74
C ARG A 72 -10.70 0.67 -12.63
N THR A 73 -10.42 1.90 -12.24
CA THR A 73 -9.44 2.77 -12.90
C THR A 73 -8.44 3.31 -11.87
N MET A 74 -7.31 3.80 -12.37
CA MET A 74 -6.25 4.38 -11.55
C MET A 74 -5.87 5.73 -12.13
N GLU A 75 -5.79 6.74 -11.26
CA GLU A 75 -5.30 8.07 -11.59
C GLU A 75 -3.98 8.31 -10.85
N ILE A 76 -2.99 8.85 -11.54
CA ILE A 76 -1.75 9.34 -10.94
C ILE A 76 -1.98 10.80 -10.55
N LEU A 77 -1.97 11.10 -9.26
CA LEU A 77 -2.15 12.46 -8.75
C LEU A 77 -0.82 13.21 -8.66
N GLU A 78 0.21 12.53 -8.16
CA GLU A 78 1.57 13.07 -8.04
C GLU A 78 2.55 11.92 -8.29
N GLU A 79 3.65 12.20 -8.98
CA GLU A 79 4.70 11.22 -9.25
C GLU A 79 6.07 11.90 -9.35
N LYS A 80 7.07 11.30 -8.70
CA LYS A 80 8.47 11.69 -8.76
C LYS A 80 9.32 10.45 -8.91
N THR A 81 10.31 10.53 -9.79
CA THR A 81 11.21 9.43 -10.10
C THR A 81 12.64 9.80 -9.80
N ALA A 82 13.45 8.80 -9.50
CA ALA A 82 14.89 8.93 -9.35
C ALA A 82 15.60 7.85 -10.16
N GLY A 83 16.78 8.20 -10.70
CA GLY A 83 17.60 7.28 -11.46
C GLY A 83 16.92 6.80 -12.74
N ASP A 84 17.12 5.52 -13.07
CA ASP A 84 16.60 4.85 -14.26
C ASP A 84 15.30 4.08 -13.97
N PHE A 85 14.39 4.61 -13.13
CA PHE A 85 13.16 3.88 -12.79
C PHE A 85 12.31 3.53 -14.03
N TYR A 86 12.19 4.49 -14.94
CA TYR A 86 11.60 4.30 -16.27
C TYR A 86 12.69 4.27 -17.35
N ASP A 87 12.45 3.53 -18.43
CA ASP A 87 13.24 3.61 -19.65
C ASP A 87 12.88 4.85 -20.50
N LYS A 88 13.47 4.93 -21.70
CA LYS A 88 13.23 6.05 -22.63
C LYS A 88 11.82 6.06 -23.20
N ASP A 89 11.13 4.92 -23.20
CA ASP A 89 9.77 4.75 -23.71
C ASP A 89 8.72 4.93 -22.60
N GLY A 90 9.17 5.18 -21.36
CA GLY A 90 8.30 5.35 -20.18
C GLY A 90 7.84 4.04 -19.55
N VAL A 91 8.49 2.92 -19.88
CA VAL A 91 8.21 1.60 -19.30
C VAL A 91 9.09 1.37 -18.06
N HIS A 92 8.59 0.61 -17.08
CA HIS A 92 9.35 0.32 -15.86
C HIS A 92 10.59 -0.53 -16.17
N ASN A 93 11.77 -0.08 -15.74
CA ASN A 93 13.01 -0.88 -15.85
C ASN A 93 13.10 -2.02 -14.83
N TYR A 94 12.21 -2.03 -13.83
CA TYR A 94 12.27 -2.91 -12.67
C TYR A 94 10.95 -3.64 -12.45
N TYR A 95 11.06 -4.93 -12.15
CA TYR A 95 9.94 -5.78 -11.77
C TYR A 95 9.84 -5.86 -10.25
N THR A 96 8.60 -5.86 -9.74
CA THR A 96 8.27 -5.97 -8.30
C THR A 96 7.57 -7.28 -8.01
#